data_AF-A0A5E4I098-F1
#
_entry.id   AF-A0A5E4I098-F1
#
_cell.length_a   1.000
_cell.length_b   1.000
_cell.length_c   1.000
_cell.angle_alpha   90.00
_cell.angle_beta   90.00
_cell.angle_gamma   90.00
#
_symmetry.space_group_name_H-M   'P 1'
#
loop_
_entity.id
_entity.type
_entity.pdbx_description
1 polymer ?
#
loop_
_entity_poly.entity_id
_entity_poly.type
_entity_poly.pdbx_seq_one_letter_code
_entity_poly.pdbx_strand_id
1 'polypeptide(L)'
;MRRILAIFALLLLVSLPFAAACKPAVKTVNLAAVMEDGTGSIVPLEVEIRPGSGQMYTTIVPKTGMATQASEEDAIKYAFDGKNSECDVYFRIKALGGTPFVDGPSAGTAMALGLIAAIENQTVRSDLVITGTIGADGKVGDVGGIVEKSIASAKAGKMGILTPKQQIYEHIVLSTLGRDYAFTGREVETVDEAKKIAFAPAGTKIDEKFGIKSTPLPANLQPIEKDSDLQVFALITQNEIEKAKNDVQASRLAGGNGELEQFKKYIGDEIAKDEKLNELGYVYTGANNAFLLGIDTEFLKVGSKEIDMEGSRGDVAACLSTIKIPGKTAENFYWVTGANLRKLWGERKLEDTTKLMKETEVKYPVLHEMLFAQGWCEVAAQLAIAKNAPGSTINESSLARLADEKIKDAQNALSKNEPDSDALWHLDVAKTAYGKGMYAEAIFDATYAKTMVLSRKEMMENPAAAISNASVLAAQGRDSLWGKVYYGQAKYIYSQDEKDVDAYRLLRFSKELDAASSQIDATIADASSQGDAQEVQSAQTRHIEGGNVQAYAKEEFTGWRDGIFAACFLALLWVFGACVVVRTINVRWSNGKRKK
;
A
#
# COMPACT_ATOMS: atom_id res chain seq x y z
N MET A 1 -7.69 2.23 -79.88
CA MET A 1 -8.16 3.04 -78.73
C MET A 1 -9.00 2.26 -77.72
N ARG A 2 -10.11 1.60 -78.10
CA ARG A 2 -10.99 0.86 -77.14
C ARG A 2 -10.28 -0.22 -76.28
N ARG A 3 -9.32 -0.97 -76.83
CA ARG A 3 -8.55 -1.98 -76.08
C ARG A 3 -7.53 -1.38 -75.10
N ILE A 4 -6.99 -0.21 -75.40
CA ILE A 4 -6.04 0.50 -74.53
C ILE A 4 -6.79 1.16 -73.36
N LEU A 5 -7.97 1.75 -73.61
CA LEU A 5 -8.84 2.26 -72.54
C LEU A 5 -9.31 1.15 -71.58
N ALA A 6 -9.62 -0.03 -72.10
CA ALA A 6 -10.03 -1.16 -71.27
C ALA A 6 -8.89 -1.68 -70.37
N ILE A 7 -7.65 -1.71 -70.89
CA ILE A 7 -6.46 -2.09 -70.10
C ILE A 7 -6.11 -1.02 -69.07
N PHE A 8 -6.26 0.27 -69.41
CA PHE A 8 -6.07 1.37 -68.44
C PHE A 8 -7.14 1.38 -67.35
N ALA A 9 -8.40 1.08 -67.68
CA ALA A 9 -9.48 0.94 -66.70
C ALA A 9 -9.29 -0.30 -65.80
N LEU A 10 -8.77 -1.40 -66.35
CA LEU A 10 -8.42 -2.60 -65.58
C LEU A 10 -7.22 -2.35 -64.65
N LEU A 11 -6.21 -1.60 -65.11
CA LEU A 11 -5.05 -1.20 -64.30
C LEU A 11 -5.44 -0.20 -63.19
N LEU A 12 -6.39 0.71 -63.45
CA LEU A 12 -6.97 1.61 -62.44
C LEU A 12 -7.81 0.87 -61.38
N LEU A 13 -8.43 -0.25 -61.75
CA LEU A 13 -9.16 -1.13 -60.82
C LEU A 13 -8.22 -2.03 -60.00
N VAL A 14 -7.03 -2.34 -60.52
CA VAL A 14 -5.98 -3.11 -59.82
C VAL A 14 -5.05 -2.21 -59.00
N SER A 15 -5.03 -0.90 -59.27
CA SER A 15 -4.25 0.10 -58.51
C SER A 15 -5.00 0.76 -57.35
N LEU A 16 -6.19 0.25 -56.98
CA LEU A 16 -6.71 0.50 -55.64
C LEU A 16 -6.00 -0.48 -54.73
N PRO A 17 -4.96 -0.09 -53.96
CA PRO A 17 -4.60 -0.91 -52.82
C PRO A 17 -5.87 -0.99 -51.97
N PHE A 18 -6.48 -2.17 -51.93
CA PHE A 18 -7.26 -2.61 -50.79
C PHE A 18 -6.30 -2.75 -49.60
N ALA A 19 -5.63 -1.67 -49.22
CA ALA A 19 -5.16 -1.48 -47.86
C ALA A 19 -6.44 -1.23 -47.08
N ALA A 20 -6.67 -2.00 -46.02
CA ALA A 20 -7.80 -1.82 -45.12
C ALA A 20 -7.59 -0.50 -44.36
N ALA A 21 -7.81 0.63 -45.06
CA ALA A 21 -7.60 1.96 -44.52
C ALA A 21 -8.37 2.11 -43.21
N CYS A 22 -7.67 2.57 -42.19
CA CYS A 22 -8.23 2.90 -40.88
C CYS A 22 -9.54 3.67 -41.03
N LYS A 23 -10.68 3.06 -40.69
CA LYS A 23 -11.97 3.76 -40.76
C LYS A 23 -12.11 4.66 -39.54
N PRO A 24 -12.34 5.97 -39.70
CA PRO A 24 -12.57 6.84 -38.56
C PRO A 24 -13.70 6.31 -37.68
N ALA A 25 -13.44 6.17 -36.40
CA ALA A 25 -14.42 5.74 -35.42
C ALA A 25 -14.14 6.39 -34.08
N VAL A 26 -15.21 6.72 -33.35
CA VAL A 26 -15.15 7.22 -31.98
C VAL A 26 -16.01 6.31 -31.12
N LYS A 27 -15.46 5.84 -30.00
CA LYS A 27 -16.16 5.00 -29.04
C LYS A 27 -16.00 5.60 -27.65
N THR A 28 -17.03 5.44 -26.82
CA THR A 28 -17.03 5.89 -25.43
C THR A 28 -17.06 4.69 -24.50
N VAL A 29 -16.23 4.71 -23.48
CA VAL A 29 -16.18 3.70 -22.42
C VAL A 29 -16.29 4.42 -21.06
N ASN A 30 -16.98 3.82 -20.09
CA ASN A 30 -16.99 4.34 -18.73
C ASN A 30 -15.80 3.78 -17.95
N LEU A 31 -14.96 4.68 -17.43
CA LEU A 31 -13.92 4.36 -16.47
C LEU A 31 -14.44 4.60 -15.05
N ALA A 32 -13.82 3.94 -14.07
CA ALA A 32 -13.94 4.33 -12.67
C ALA A 32 -12.56 4.74 -12.13
N ALA A 33 -12.52 5.89 -11.45
CA ALA A 33 -11.32 6.46 -10.84
C ALA A 33 -11.56 6.69 -9.36
N VAL A 34 -10.48 6.81 -8.59
CA VAL A 34 -10.50 7.24 -7.18
C VAL A 34 -9.87 8.62 -7.11
N MET A 35 -10.58 9.55 -6.46
CA MET A 35 -10.16 10.94 -6.29
C MET A 35 -9.22 11.06 -5.08
N GLU A 36 -8.55 12.22 -4.93
CA GLU A 36 -7.62 12.46 -3.81
C GLU A 36 -8.27 12.35 -2.42
N ASP A 37 -9.57 12.61 -2.33
CA ASP A 37 -10.37 12.46 -1.10
C ASP A 37 -10.83 11.01 -0.83
N GLY A 38 -10.38 10.06 -1.65
CA GLY A 38 -10.75 8.64 -1.56
C GLY A 38 -12.12 8.31 -2.15
N THR A 39 -12.83 9.27 -2.75
CA THR A 39 -14.14 8.98 -3.36
C THR A 39 -13.99 8.41 -4.77
N GLY A 40 -14.86 7.44 -5.11
CA GLY A 40 -14.94 6.92 -6.47
C GLY A 40 -15.71 7.85 -7.41
N SER A 41 -15.30 7.93 -8.67
CA SER A 41 -15.97 8.71 -9.71
C SER A 41 -15.99 7.98 -11.06
N ILE A 42 -17.07 8.14 -11.83
CA ILE A 42 -17.17 7.62 -13.19
C ILE A 42 -16.73 8.67 -14.19
N VAL A 43 -15.74 8.30 -15.00
CA VAL A 43 -15.11 9.19 -15.97
C VAL A 43 -15.30 8.62 -17.38
N PRO A 44 -15.94 9.34 -18.31
CA PRO A 44 -16.01 8.90 -19.69
C PRO A 44 -14.64 9.01 -20.37
N LEU A 45 -14.23 7.93 -21.03
CA LEU A 45 -13.11 7.88 -21.96
C LEU A 45 -13.66 7.82 -23.38
N GLU A 46 -13.24 8.74 -24.23
CA GLU A 46 -13.40 8.61 -25.68
C GLU A 46 -12.13 8.06 -26.31
N VAL A 47 -12.28 6.99 -27.09
CA VAL A 47 -11.22 6.44 -27.93
C VAL A 47 -11.58 6.72 -29.38
N GLU A 48 -10.72 7.43 -30.07
CA GLU A 48 -10.91 7.78 -31.47
C GLU A 48 -9.75 7.25 -32.32
N ILE A 49 -10.07 6.61 -33.44
CA ILE A 49 -9.09 6.22 -34.47
C ILE A 49 -9.33 7.04 -35.73
N ARG A 50 -8.26 7.43 -36.41
CA ARG A 50 -8.28 8.14 -37.71
C ARG A 50 -7.18 7.59 -38.62
N PRO A 51 -7.34 7.65 -39.95
CA PRO A 51 -6.23 7.46 -40.87
C PRO A 51 -5.03 8.32 -40.46
N GLY A 52 -3.87 7.70 -40.33
CA GLY A 52 -2.68 8.35 -39.81
C GLY A 52 -1.43 7.50 -39.97
N SER A 53 -0.41 7.82 -39.17
CA SER A 53 0.92 7.20 -39.22
C SER A 53 1.25 6.40 -37.96
N GLY A 54 0.22 5.90 -37.27
CA GLY A 54 0.40 5.10 -36.05
C GLY A 54 0.67 5.92 -34.79
N GLN A 55 0.39 7.22 -34.79
CA GLN A 55 0.71 8.10 -33.65
C GLN A 55 -0.33 7.96 -32.52
N MET A 56 0.14 8.11 -31.28
CA MET A 56 -0.70 8.15 -30.08
C MET A 56 -0.86 9.60 -29.60
N TYR A 57 -2.09 9.98 -29.28
CA TYR A 57 -2.43 11.27 -28.71
C TYR A 57 -3.24 11.07 -27.42
N THR A 58 -2.85 11.76 -26.36
CA THR A 58 -3.57 11.76 -25.09
C THR A 58 -4.10 13.15 -24.75
N THR A 59 -5.00 13.22 -23.78
CA THR A 59 -5.51 14.50 -23.27
C THR A 59 -4.50 15.16 -22.34
N ILE A 60 -4.34 16.47 -22.49
CA ILE A 60 -3.45 17.30 -21.65
C ILE A 60 -4.22 18.19 -20.66
N VAL A 61 -5.56 18.20 -20.74
CA VAL A 61 -6.46 18.87 -19.80
C VAL A 61 -7.64 17.94 -19.48
N PRO A 62 -7.64 17.21 -18.34
CA PRO A 62 -6.62 17.24 -17.28
C PRO A 62 -5.25 16.75 -17.74
N LYS A 63 -4.18 17.12 -17.02
CA LYS A 63 -2.85 16.59 -17.30
C LYS A 63 -2.84 15.08 -17.06
N THR A 64 -2.41 14.30 -18.06
CA THR A 64 -2.31 12.85 -17.96
C THR A 64 -0.89 12.45 -17.52
N GLY A 65 -0.76 11.66 -16.47
CA GLY A 65 0.55 11.21 -15.97
C GLY A 65 1.14 10.04 -16.76
N MET A 66 2.35 9.60 -16.37
CA MET A 66 3.12 8.63 -17.16
C MET A 66 2.57 7.21 -17.07
N ALA A 67 1.98 6.81 -15.94
CA ALA A 67 1.43 5.46 -15.78
C ALA A 67 0.18 5.26 -16.66
N THR A 68 -0.65 6.31 -16.80
CA THR A 68 -1.76 6.29 -17.75
C THR A 68 -1.27 6.23 -19.20
N GLN A 69 -0.26 7.03 -19.57
CA GLN A 69 0.33 7.00 -20.92
C GLN A 69 0.93 5.63 -21.27
N ALA A 70 1.63 4.99 -20.32
CA ALA A 70 2.14 3.63 -20.52
C ALA A 70 1.01 2.62 -20.78
N SER A 71 -0.13 2.77 -20.11
CA SER A 71 -1.31 1.93 -20.34
C SER A 71 -1.96 2.16 -21.72
N GLU A 72 -1.94 3.41 -22.21
CA GLU A 72 -2.38 3.73 -23.57
C GLU A 72 -1.48 3.04 -24.62
N GLU A 73 -0.16 3.05 -24.42
CA GLU A 73 0.77 2.34 -25.29
C GLU A 73 0.54 0.83 -25.30
N ASP A 74 0.35 0.22 -24.13
CA ASP A 74 0.12 -1.22 -24.03
C ASP A 74 -1.24 -1.63 -24.60
N ALA A 75 -2.27 -0.78 -24.45
CA ALA A 75 -3.55 -0.94 -25.12
C ALA A 75 -3.42 -0.90 -26.65
N ILE A 76 -2.61 0.00 -27.21
CA ILE A 76 -2.34 0.06 -28.64
C ILE A 76 -1.58 -1.19 -29.10
N LYS A 77 -0.53 -1.59 -28.38
CA LYS A 77 0.27 -2.78 -28.71
C LYS A 77 -0.63 -4.02 -28.75
N TYR A 78 -1.49 -4.21 -27.77
CA TYR A 78 -2.41 -5.34 -27.74
C TYR A 78 -3.45 -5.27 -28.86
N ALA A 79 -4.17 -4.15 -29.01
CA ALA A 79 -5.30 -4.04 -29.94
C ALA A 79 -4.89 -4.13 -31.42
N PHE A 80 -3.67 -3.72 -31.76
CA PHE A 80 -3.14 -3.78 -33.13
C PHE A 80 -2.18 -4.97 -33.36
N ASP A 81 -2.08 -5.93 -32.44
CA ASP A 81 -1.12 -7.06 -32.55
C ASP A 81 0.33 -6.57 -32.80
N GLY A 82 0.71 -5.47 -32.13
CA GLY A 82 2.01 -4.82 -32.26
C GLY A 82 2.27 -4.10 -33.59
N LYS A 83 1.27 -3.96 -34.47
CA LYS A 83 1.44 -3.48 -35.86
C LYS A 83 0.57 -2.27 -36.19
N ASN A 84 0.63 -1.21 -35.38
CA ASN A 84 -0.09 0.03 -35.71
C ASN A 84 0.74 0.96 -36.62
N SER A 85 0.45 1.00 -37.92
CA SER A 85 1.08 1.93 -38.87
C SER A 85 0.11 2.81 -39.66
N GLU A 86 -1.20 2.53 -39.57
CA GLU A 86 -2.22 3.15 -40.43
C GLU A 86 -3.26 3.99 -39.65
N CYS A 87 -3.34 3.82 -38.33
CA CYS A 87 -4.29 4.52 -37.47
C CYS A 87 -3.57 5.43 -36.46
N ASP A 88 -3.88 6.71 -36.49
CA ASP A 88 -3.63 7.56 -35.34
C ASP A 88 -4.71 7.30 -34.28
N VAL A 89 -4.29 7.18 -33.01
CA VAL A 89 -5.16 6.84 -31.88
C VAL A 89 -5.22 8.02 -30.90
N TYR A 90 -6.42 8.41 -30.51
CA TYR A 90 -6.66 9.51 -29.59
C TYR A 90 -7.40 8.97 -28.35
N PHE A 91 -6.77 9.09 -27.19
CA PHE A 91 -7.40 8.86 -25.89
C PHE A 91 -7.84 10.19 -25.27
N ARG A 92 -9.14 10.33 -25.02
CA ARG A 92 -9.74 11.53 -24.44
C ARG A 92 -10.47 11.27 -23.14
N ILE A 93 -9.80 11.57 -22.03
CA ILE A 93 -10.35 11.45 -20.69
C ILE A 93 -11.16 12.71 -20.38
N LYS A 94 -12.48 12.57 -20.28
CA LYS A 94 -13.41 13.68 -19.98
C LYS A 94 -13.67 13.76 -18.47
N ALA A 95 -12.63 14.00 -17.68
CA ALA A 95 -12.76 14.12 -16.23
C ALA A 95 -13.75 15.24 -15.86
N LEU A 96 -14.76 14.90 -15.05
CA LEU A 96 -15.74 15.84 -14.52
C LEU A 96 -15.17 16.50 -13.25
N GLY A 97 -15.42 17.81 -13.04
CA GLY A 97 -15.20 18.46 -11.74
C GLY A 97 -13.91 19.26 -11.56
N GLY A 98 -13.14 19.56 -12.62
CA GLY A 98 -11.97 20.44 -12.50
C GLY A 98 -10.72 19.78 -11.91
N THR A 99 -10.68 18.45 -11.86
CA THR A 99 -9.47 17.68 -11.53
C THR A 99 -8.32 18.13 -12.45
N PRO A 100 -7.20 18.66 -11.92
CA PRO A 100 -6.13 19.18 -12.77
C PRO A 100 -5.24 18.07 -13.37
N PHE A 101 -5.30 16.86 -12.80
CA PHE A 101 -4.38 15.76 -13.09
C PHE A 101 -5.07 14.40 -12.98
N VAL A 102 -4.81 13.49 -13.92
CA VAL A 102 -5.26 12.10 -13.89
C VAL A 102 -4.06 11.21 -14.18
N ASP A 103 -3.83 10.21 -13.32
CA ASP A 103 -2.77 9.24 -13.53
C ASP A 103 -3.12 7.89 -12.89
N GLY A 104 -2.40 6.85 -13.30
CA GLY A 104 -2.53 5.48 -12.83
C GLY A 104 -2.84 4.50 -13.97
N PRO A 105 -2.42 3.23 -13.83
CA PRO A 105 -2.53 2.25 -14.90
C PRO A 105 -3.93 1.60 -15.01
N SER A 106 -4.84 1.91 -14.08
CA SER A 106 -6.07 1.14 -13.86
C SER A 106 -7.13 1.19 -14.97
N ALA A 107 -6.95 2.04 -15.97
CA ALA A 107 -7.85 2.17 -17.11
C ALA A 107 -7.40 1.35 -18.35
N GLY A 108 -6.24 0.67 -18.28
CA GLY A 108 -5.62 -0.01 -19.43
C GLY A 108 -6.55 -1.01 -20.14
N THR A 109 -7.24 -1.88 -19.41
CA THR A 109 -8.20 -2.83 -20.00
C THR A 109 -9.35 -2.11 -20.72
N ALA A 110 -9.87 -1.03 -20.14
CA ALA A 110 -10.95 -0.25 -20.72
C ALA A 110 -10.50 0.51 -21.98
N MET A 111 -9.27 1.03 -21.99
CA MET A 111 -8.63 1.67 -23.15
C MET A 111 -8.51 0.69 -24.30
N ALA A 112 -8.02 -0.53 -24.04
CA ALA A 112 -7.92 -1.58 -25.06
C ALA A 112 -9.28 -1.97 -25.62
N LEU A 113 -10.30 -2.17 -24.77
CA LEU A 113 -11.66 -2.47 -25.24
C LEU A 113 -12.27 -1.32 -26.05
N GLY A 114 -12.06 -0.07 -25.66
CA GLY A 114 -12.50 1.11 -26.42
C GLY A 114 -11.84 1.17 -27.80
N LEU A 115 -10.55 0.85 -27.87
CA LEU A 115 -9.79 0.81 -29.11
C LEU A 115 -10.23 -0.35 -30.01
N ILE A 116 -10.37 -1.57 -29.46
CA ILE A 116 -10.90 -2.73 -30.19
C ILE A 116 -12.30 -2.42 -30.70
N ALA A 117 -13.16 -1.77 -29.90
CA ALA A 117 -14.48 -1.35 -30.34
C ALA A 117 -14.43 -0.36 -31.52
N ALA A 118 -13.44 0.54 -31.53
CA ALA A 118 -13.24 1.49 -32.62
C ALA A 118 -12.78 0.77 -33.90
N ILE A 119 -11.83 -0.15 -33.78
CA ILE A 119 -11.28 -0.96 -34.88
C ILE A 119 -12.35 -1.88 -35.49
N GLU A 120 -13.08 -2.60 -34.66
CA GLU A 120 -14.08 -3.60 -35.07
C GLU A 120 -15.47 -3.01 -35.31
N ASN A 121 -15.61 -1.69 -35.14
CA ASN A 121 -16.88 -0.97 -35.15
C ASN A 121 -17.96 -1.59 -34.23
N GLN A 122 -17.55 -2.09 -33.07
CA GLN A 122 -18.43 -2.60 -32.02
C GLN A 122 -18.87 -1.47 -31.09
N THR A 123 -19.86 -1.72 -30.22
CA THR A 123 -20.29 -0.77 -29.19
C THR A 123 -20.01 -1.36 -27.83
N VAL A 124 -19.29 -0.62 -26.99
CA VAL A 124 -19.12 -0.98 -25.58
C VAL A 124 -20.41 -0.62 -24.85
N ARG A 125 -21.01 -1.56 -24.14
CA ARG A 125 -22.28 -1.31 -23.45
C ARG A 125 -22.11 -0.27 -22.33
N SER A 126 -23.01 0.71 -22.32
CA SER A 126 -22.91 1.92 -21.47
C SER A 126 -23.32 1.72 -20.01
N ASP A 127 -23.92 0.57 -19.71
CA ASP A 127 -24.33 0.08 -18.40
C ASP A 127 -23.23 -0.73 -17.69
N LEU A 128 -22.06 -0.88 -18.31
CA LEU A 128 -20.86 -1.46 -17.70
C LEU A 128 -19.79 -0.42 -17.41
N VAL A 129 -19.00 -0.72 -16.37
CA VAL A 129 -17.73 -0.08 -16.05
C VAL A 129 -16.62 -1.13 -16.13
N ILE A 130 -15.44 -0.74 -16.57
CA ILE A 130 -14.29 -1.64 -16.71
C ILE A 130 -13.10 -1.01 -15.98
N THR A 131 -12.45 -1.78 -15.11
CA THR A 131 -11.17 -1.40 -14.47
C THR A 131 -10.21 -2.58 -14.54
N GLY A 132 -8.91 -2.29 -14.62
CA GLY A 132 -7.85 -3.28 -14.75
C GLY A 132 -6.64 -2.69 -15.48
N THR A 133 -5.43 -3.04 -15.05
CA THR A 133 -4.23 -2.76 -15.86
C THR A 133 -4.20 -3.70 -17.06
N ILE A 134 -3.37 -3.41 -18.05
CA ILE A 134 -3.21 -4.25 -19.24
C ILE A 134 -1.73 -4.59 -19.44
N GLY A 135 -1.44 -5.88 -19.57
CA GLY A 135 -0.19 -6.35 -20.14
C GLY A 135 -0.25 -6.33 -21.67
N ALA A 136 0.88 -6.18 -22.35
CA ALA A 136 0.94 -6.22 -23.82
C ALA A 136 0.42 -7.54 -24.44
N ASP A 137 0.33 -8.61 -23.64
CA ASP A 137 -0.25 -9.91 -23.97
C ASP A 137 -1.77 -10.00 -23.75
N GLY A 138 -2.40 -8.92 -23.26
CA GLY A 138 -3.82 -8.87 -22.96
C GLY A 138 -4.20 -9.40 -21.58
N LYS A 139 -3.22 -9.69 -20.70
CA LYS A 139 -3.49 -10.03 -19.31
C LYS A 139 -4.07 -8.81 -18.58
N VAL A 140 -5.15 -9.02 -17.84
CA VAL A 140 -5.73 -8.01 -16.95
C VAL A 140 -5.02 -8.12 -15.60
N GLY A 141 -4.43 -7.00 -15.15
CA GLY A 141 -3.69 -6.95 -13.89
C GLY A 141 -4.39 -6.14 -12.82
N ASP A 142 -3.90 -6.29 -11.58
CA ASP A 142 -4.52 -5.78 -10.36
C ASP A 142 -4.58 -4.25 -10.30
N VAL A 143 -5.58 -3.74 -9.58
CA VAL A 143 -5.81 -2.31 -9.39
C VAL A 143 -6.27 -2.03 -7.97
N GLY A 144 -5.87 -0.88 -7.42
CA GLY A 144 -6.44 -0.38 -6.18
C GLY A 144 -7.85 0.19 -6.35
N GLY A 145 -8.55 0.31 -5.22
CA GLY A 145 -9.78 1.05 -5.09
C GLY A 145 -11.01 0.39 -5.72
N ILE A 146 -11.07 -0.94 -5.76
CA ILE A 146 -12.18 -1.69 -6.37
C ILE A 146 -13.50 -1.37 -5.67
N VAL A 147 -13.49 -1.26 -4.35
CA VAL A 147 -14.68 -0.91 -3.55
C VAL A 147 -15.24 0.46 -3.93
N GLU A 148 -14.40 1.49 -3.93
CA GLU A 148 -14.75 2.87 -4.24
C GLU A 148 -15.30 2.98 -5.67
N LYS A 149 -14.60 2.34 -6.62
CA LYS A 149 -15.00 2.27 -8.04
C LYS A 149 -16.34 1.58 -8.22
N SER A 150 -16.58 0.49 -7.48
CA SER A 150 -17.82 -0.29 -7.55
C SER A 150 -19.00 0.49 -6.96
N ILE A 151 -18.80 1.16 -5.83
CA ILE A 151 -19.84 2.00 -5.21
C ILE A 151 -20.20 3.18 -6.12
N ALA A 152 -19.20 3.85 -6.71
CA ALA A 152 -19.44 4.93 -7.66
C ALA A 152 -20.19 4.44 -8.91
N SER A 153 -19.85 3.24 -9.40
CA SER A 153 -20.54 2.60 -10.53
C SER A 153 -22.01 2.30 -10.21
N ALA A 154 -22.28 1.71 -9.05
CA ALA A 154 -23.63 1.41 -8.59
C ALA A 154 -24.46 2.70 -8.39
N LYS A 155 -23.92 3.72 -7.71
CA LYS A 155 -24.57 5.04 -7.54
C LYS A 155 -24.83 5.75 -8.87
N ALA A 156 -23.98 5.53 -9.88
CA ALA A 156 -24.17 6.06 -11.24
C ALA A 156 -25.19 5.26 -12.08
N GLY A 157 -25.91 4.30 -11.48
CA GLY A 157 -26.94 3.51 -12.14
C GLY A 157 -26.41 2.50 -13.17
N LYS A 158 -25.14 2.10 -13.05
CA LYS A 158 -24.56 1.05 -13.89
C LYS A 158 -25.08 -0.32 -13.44
N MET A 159 -25.18 -1.27 -14.36
CA MET A 159 -25.60 -2.63 -14.05
C MET A 159 -24.47 -3.46 -13.47
N GLY A 160 -23.20 -3.15 -13.78
CA GLY A 160 -22.09 -3.89 -13.23
C GLY A 160 -20.72 -3.33 -13.59
N ILE A 161 -19.70 -3.98 -13.02
CA ILE A 161 -18.29 -3.67 -13.21
C ILE A 161 -17.48 -4.92 -13.55
N LEU A 162 -16.58 -4.80 -14.53
CA LEU A 162 -15.55 -5.79 -14.81
C LEU A 162 -14.28 -5.40 -14.05
N THR A 163 -13.72 -6.34 -13.29
CA THR A 163 -12.54 -6.12 -12.46
C THR A 163 -11.50 -7.21 -12.67
N PRO A 164 -10.23 -6.99 -12.28
CA PRO A 164 -9.30 -8.09 -12.03
C PRO A 164 -9.79 -8.97 -10.88
N LYS A 165 -8.97 -9.95 -10.48
CA LYS A 165 -9.23 -10.79 -9.30
C LYS A 165 -9.47 -9.93 -8.07
N GLN A 166 -10.51 -10.26 -7.30
CA GLN A 166 -10.92 -9.52 -6.12
C GLN A 166 -10.42 -10.20 -4.84
N GLN A 167 -10.30 -9.39 -3.79
CA GLN A 167 -10.10 -9.88 -2.43
C GLN A 167 -11.44 -10.19 -1.74
N ILE A 168 -11.35 -10.85 -0.58
CA ILE A 168 -12.53 -11.23 0.22
C ILE A 168 -13.38 -10.02 0.57
N TYR A 169 -12.75 -8.99 1.15
CA TYR A 169 -13.49 -7.82 1.60
C TYR A 169 -14.17 -7.10 0.42
N GLU A 170 -13.53 -7.03 -0.74
CA GLU A 170 -14.09 -6.41 -1.96
C GLU A 170 -15.35 -7.13 -2.42
N HIS A 171 -15.35 -8.46 -2.39
CA HIS A 171 -16.53 -9.26 -2.72
C HIS A 171 -17.66 -9.11 -1.70
N ILE A 172 -17.34 -9.06 -0.41
CA ILE A 172 -18.35 -8.80 0.63
C ILE A 172 -19.04 -7.46 0.37
N VAL A 173 -18.28 -6.45 -0.05
CA VAL A 173 -18.85 -5.15 -0.42
C VAL A 173 -19.69 -5.26 -1.71
N LEU A 174 -19.17 -5.90 -2.76
CA LEU A 174 -19.86 -6.06 -4.04
C LEU A 174 -21.17 -6.83 -3.92
N SER A 175 -21.20 -7.91 -3.15
CA SER A 175 -22.42 -8.69 -2.89
C SER A 175 -23.48 -7.84 -2.16
N THR A 176 -23.06 -6.89 -1.33
CA THR A 176 -23.96 -5.92 -0.68
C THR A 176 -24.53 -4.94 -1.71
N LEU A 177 -23.72 -4.43 -2.64
CA LEU A 177 -24.20 -3.59 -3.75
C LEU A 177 -25.17 -4.33 -4.67
N GLY A 178 -24.98 -5.64 -4.86
CA GLY A 178 -25.93 -6.48 -5.60
C GLY A 178 -27.32 -6.49 -4.99
N ARG A 179 -27.43 -6.52 -3.66
CA ARG A 179 -28.71 -6.43 -2.96
C ARG A 179 -29.32 -5.03 -3.03
N ASP A 180 -28.50 -3.99 -2.83
CA ASP A 180 -28.99 -2.63 -2.65
C ASP A 180 -29.26 -1.89 -3.97
N TYR A 181 -28.49 -2.20 -5.03
CA TYR A 181 -28.51 -1.49 -6.31
C TYR A 181 -28.77 -2.39 -7.53
N ALA A 182 -29.01 -3.69 -7.34
CA ALA A 182 -29.03 -4.67 -8.45
C ALA A 182 -27.76 -4.62 -9.31
N PHE A 183 -26.62 -4.39 -8.67
CA PHE A 183 -25.30 -4.20 -9.28
C PHE A 183 -24.46 -5.49 -9.25
N THR A 184 -23.80 -5.86 -10.35
CA THR A 184 -23.01 -7.09 -10.42
C THR A 184 -21.52 -6.82 -10.67
N GLY A 185 -20.66 -7.45 -9.87
CA GLY A 185 -19.22 -7.53 -10.13
C GLY A 185 -18.86 -8.78 -10.93
N ARG A 186 -17.95 -8.65 -11.89
CA ARG A 186 -17.43 -9.79 -12.67
C ARG A 186 -15.92 -9.72 -12.85
N GLU A 187 -15.22 -10.68 -12.26
CA GLU A 187 -13.78 -10.87 -12.49
C GLU A 187 -13.48 -11.30 -13.93
N VAL A 188 -12.43 -10.70 -14.51
CA VAL A 188 -11.87 -11.03 -15.83
C VAL A 188 -10.35 -11.15 -15.74
N GLU A 189 -9.78 -12.18 -16.37
CA GLU A 189 -8.33 -12.41 -16.37
C GLU A 189 -7.64 -11.90 -17.65
N THR A 190 -8.41 -11.75 -18.73
CA THR A 190 -7.90 -11.30 -20.03
C THR A 190 -8.84 -10.29 -20.69
N VAL A 191 -8.28 -9.45 -21.57
CA VAL A 191 -9.06 -8.52 -22.39
C VAL A 191 -10.07 -9.27 -23.26
N ASP A 192 -9.75 -10.48 -23.73
CA ASP A 192 -10.67 -11.32 -24.52
C ASP A 192 -11.88 -11.81 -23.70
N GLU A 193 -11.70 -12.15 -22.42
CA GLU A 193 -12.83 -12.45 -21.53
C GLU A 193 -13.72 -11.21 -21.35
N ALA A 194 -13.09 -10.07 -21.08
CA ALA A 194 -13.78 -8.80 -20.91
C ALA A 194 -14.56 -8.37 -22.18
N LYS A 195 -13.96 -8.56 -23.36
CA LYS A 195 -14.54 -8.26 -24.68
C LYS A 195 -15.87 -8.97 -24.90
N LYS A 196 -15.95 -10.27 -24.58
CA LYS A 196 -17.18 -11.08 -24.75
C LYS A 196 -18.37 -10.49 -23.97
N ILE A 197 -18.10 -9.90 -22.82
CA ILE A 197 -19.12 -9.31 -21.94
C ILE A 197 -19.41 -7.87 -22.35
N ALA A 198 -18.36 -7.09 -22.63
CA ALA A 198 -18.44 -5.67 -22.95
C ALA A 198 -19.16 -5.39 -24.28
N PHE A 199 -19.09 -6.30 -25.25
CA PHE A 199 -19.72 -6.16 -26.57
C PHE A 199 -21.02 -6.97 -26.70
N ALA A 200 -21.49 -7.61 -25.62
CA ALA A 200 -22.80 -8.23 -25.61
C ALA A 200 -23.92 -7.15 -25.73
N PRO A 201 -25.14 -7.52 -26.17
CA PRO A 201 -26.26 -6.59 -26.22
C PRO A 201 -26.49 -5.88 -24.87
N ALA A 202 -26.89 -4.61 -24.91
CA ALA A 202 -27.19 -3.86 -23.68
C ALA A 202 -28.28 -4.58 -22.86
N GLY A 203 -28.17 -4.55 -21.53
CA GLY A 203 -29.07 -5.28 -20.64
C GLY A 203 -28.83 -6.79 -20.55
N THR A 204 -27.86 -7.35 -21.30
CA THR A 204 -27.44 -8.75 -21.08
C THR A 204 -27.04 -8.93 -19.63
N LYS A 205 -27.60 -9.95 -18.97
CA LYS A 205 -27.27 -10.28 -17.59
C LYS A 205 -25.77 -10.57 -17.49
N ILE A 206 -25.14 -9.98 -16.49
CA ILE A 206 -23.74 -10.25 -16.15
C ILE A 206 -23.80 -11.35 -15.08
N ASP A 207 -23.16 -12.48 -15.35
CA ASP A 207 -23.05 -13.53 -14.35
C ASP A 207 -21.95 -13.15 -13.37
N GLU A 208 -22.31 -13.11 -12.09
CA GLU A 208 -21.35 -12.94 -11.02
C GLU A 208 -20.32 -14.08 -11.06
N LYS A 209 -19.04 -13.72 -10.96
CA LYS A 209 -17.96 -14.67 -10.73
C LYS A 209 -17.06 -14.07 -9.69
N PHE A 210 -16.92 -14.86 -8.65
CA PHE A 210 -15.97 -14.62 -7.61
C PHE A 210 -15.06 -15.83 -7.50
N GLY A 211 -13.79 -15.61 -7.79
CA GLY A 211 -12.77 -16.62 -7.90
C GLY A 211 -11.80 -16.58 -6.72
N ILE A 212 -12.29 -16.58 -5.47
CA ILE A 212 -11.36 -16.76 -4.35
C ILE A 212 -10.66 -18.11 -4.52
N LYS A 213 -9.37 -18.02 -4.81
CA LYS A 213 -8.47 -19.15 -4.86
C LYS A 213 -7.16 -18.71 -4.23
N SER A 214 -6.68 -19.53 -3.31
CA SER A 214 -5.32 -19.39 -2.80
C SER A 214 -4.35 -19.54 -3.97
N THR A 215 -3.42 -18.60 -4.08
CA THR A 215 -2.34 -18.72 -5.05
C THR A 215 -1.32 -19.71 -4.51
N PRO A 216 -0.95 -20.76 -5.28
CA PRO A 216 0.03 -21.73 -4.81
C PRO A 216 1.38 -21.05 -4.57
N LEU A 217 2.20 -21.64 -3.70
CA LEU A 217 3.58 -21.19 -3.53
C LEU A 217 4.34 -21.27 -4.86
N PRO A 218 5.28 -20.35 -5.11
CA PRO A 218 6.12 -20.41 -6.30
C PRO A 218 6.84 -21.75 -6.40
N ALA A 219 6.76 -22.39 -7.56
CA ALA A 219 7.31 -23.74 -7.75
C ALA A 219 8.83 -23.81 -7.52
N ASN A 220 9.52 -22.69 -7.70
CA ASN A 220 10.96 -22.50 -7.53
C ASN A 220 11.33 -21.85 -6.17
N LEU A 221 10.38 -21.67 -5.24
CA LEU A 221 10.64 -21.04 -3.95
C LEU A 221 11.71 -21.81 -3.16
N GLN A 222 12.89 -21.22 -3.01
CA GLN A 222 13.99 -21.82 -2.27
C GLN A 222 13.87 -21.50 -0.78
N PRO A 223 14.18 -22.43 0.14
CA PRO A 223 14.27 -22.13 1.56
C PRO A 223 15.29 -21.02 1.83
N ILE A 224 15.02 -20.18 2.83
CA ILE A 224 16.00 -19.25 3.40
C ILE A 224 16.52 -19.77 4.74
N GLU A 225 17.73 -19.38 5.10
CA GLU A 225 18.32 -19.78 6.37
C GLU A 225 17.46 -19.32 7.54
N LYS A 226 17.16 -20.24 8.46
CA LYS A 226 16.35 -19.94 9.63
C LYS A 226 17.18 -19.15 10.63
N ASP A 227 16.74 -17.93 10.89
CA ASP A 227 17.29 -17.09 11.94
C ASP A 227 16.49 -17.28 13.24
N SER A 228 17.19 -17.46 14.36
CA SER A 228 16.57 -17.62 15.67
C SER A 228 15.87 -16.36 16.14
N ASP A 229 16.41 -15.17 15.82
CA ASP A 229 15.80 -13.89 16.20
C ASP A 229 14.46 -13.70 15.47
N LEU A 230 14.32 -14.22 14.25
CA LEU A 230 13.09 -14.08 13.47
C LEU A 230 11.98 -15.07 13.87
N GLN A 231 12.25 -16.04 14.75
CA GLN A 231 11.24 -17.04 15.15
C GLN A 231 10.03 -16.42 15.86
N VAL A 232 10.16 -15.22 16.43
CA VAL A 232 8.99 -14.52 16.98
C VAL A 232 7.92 -14.24 15.93
N PHE A 233 8.28 -14.04 14.66
CA PHE A 233 7.30 -13.91 13.59
C PHE A 233 6.52 -15.20 13.36
N ALA A 234 7.13 -16.37 13.55
CA ALA A 234 6.39 -17.64 13.48
C ALA A 234 5.32 -17.74 14.59
N LEU A 235 5.58 -17.20 15.78
CA LEU A 235 4.59 -17.11 16.86
C LEU A 235 3.47 -16.13 16.51
N ILE A 236 3.80 -14.97 15.91
CA ILE A 236 2.81 -14.02 15.40
C ILE A 236 1.91 -14.73 14.37
N THR A 237 2.49 -15.47 13.42
CA THR A 237 1.74 -16.25 12.44
C THR A 237 0.75 -17.21 13.11
N GLN A 238 1.17 -17.94 14.14
CA GLN A 238 0.31 -18.88 14.86
C GLN A 238 -0.87 -18.17 15.55
N ASN A 239 -0.61 -17.06 16.23
CA ASN A 239 -1.65 -16.28 16.91
C ASN A 239 -2.69 -15.75 15.92
N GLU A 240 -2.25 -15.18 14.79
CA GLU A 240 -3.16 -14.66 13.75
C GLU A 240 -3.96 -15.78 13.07
N ILE A 241 -3.35 -16.95 12.83
CA ILE A 241 -4.05 -18.13 12.31
C ILE A 241 -5.14 -18.61 13.28
N GLU A 242 -4.87 -18.65 14.59
CA GLU A 242 -5.86 -19.03 15.59
C GLU A 242 -7.02 -18.03 15.64
N LYS A 243 -6.74 -16.73 15.57
CA LYS A 243 -7.75 -15.67 15.46
C LYS A 243 -8.63 -15.88 14.22
N ALA A 244 -8.03 -16.04 13.04
CA ALA A 244 -8.74 -16.28 11.80
C ALA A 244 -9.64 -17.54 11.87
N LYS A 245 -9.14 -18.64 12.44
CA LYS A 245 -9.94 -19.87 12.65
C LYS A 245 -11.17 -19.61 13.53
N ASN A 246 -11.02 -18.86 14.62
CA ASN A 246 -12.11 -18.54 15.54
C ASN A 246 -13.16 -17.64 14.87
N ASP A 247 -12.72 -16.64 14.10
CA ASP A 247 -13.60 -15.72 13.38
C ASP A 247 -14.48 -16.43 12.36
N VAL A 248 -13.89 -17.37 11.61
CA VAL A 248 -14.61 -18.20 10.64
C VAL A 248 -15.66 -19.07 11.33
N GLN A 249 -15.32 -19.67 12.48
CA GLN A 249 -16.27 -20.49 13.24
C GLN A 249 -17.43 -19.66 13.82
N ALA A 250 -17.15 -18.44 14.28
CA ALA A 250 -18.16 -17.52 14.80
C ALA A 250 -19.07 -16.93 13.72
N SER A 251 -18.60 -16.90 12.46
CA SER A 251 -19.30 -16.30 11.34
C SER A 251 -20.50 -17.14 10.90
N ARG A 252 -21.70 -16.57 10.99
CA ARG A 252 -22.92 -17.11 10.36
C ARG A 252 -23.03 -16.50 8.95
N LEU A 253 -22.29 -17.04 7.98
CA LEU A 253 -22.39 -16.50 6.62
C LEU A 253 -23.83 -16.64 6.11
N ALA A 254 -24.40 -15.51 5.68
CA ALA A 254 -25.68 -15.43 5.02
C ALA A 254 -25.49 -15.75 3.53
N GLY A 255 -25.17 -17.00 3.22
CA GLY A 255 -25.01 -17.50 1.86
C GLY A 255 -25.33 -18.99 1.83
N GLY A 256 -25.90 -19.50 0.73
CA GLY A 256 -26.18 -20.93 0.58
C GLY A 256 -24.92 -21.76 0.81
N ASN A 257 -25.07 -23.06 1.09
CA ASN A 257 -23.97 -23.97 1.47
C ASN A 257 -22.73 -23.96 0.54
N GLY A 258 -22.79 -23.39 -0.67
CA GLY A 258 -21.67 -23.33 -1.61
C GLY A 258 -20.62 -22.23 -1.36
N GLU A 259 -21.02 -21.00 -1.02
CA GLU A 259 -20.09 -19.86 -0.87
C GLU A 259 -19.28 -19.96 0.42
N LEU A 260 -19.93 -20.33 1.53
CA LEU A 260 -19.27 -20.54 2.82
C LEU A 260 -18.20 -21.63 2.74
N GLU A 261 -18.43 -22.70 1.97
CA GLU A 261 -17.46 -23.78 1.82
C GLU A 261 -16.29 -23.38 0.93
N GLN A 262 -16.51 -22.58 -0.13
CA GLN A 262 -15.40 -22.00 -0.91
C GLN A 262 -14.53 -21.09 -0.05
N PHE A 263 -15.17 -20.31 0.80
CA PHE A 263 -14.50 -19.39 1.71
C PHE A 263 -13.67 -20.12 2.78
N LYS A 264 -14.27 -21.10 3.47
CA LYS A 264 -13.54 -21.96 4.43
C LYS A 264 -12.37 -22.67 3.76
N LYS A 265 -12.55 -23.16 2.53
CA LYS A 265 -11.49 -23.80 1.77
C LYS A 265 -10.34 -22.83 1.51
N TYR A 266 -10.63 -21.61 1.04
CA TYR A 266 -9.60 -20.59 0.83
C TYR A 266 -8.80 -20.34 2.10
N ILE A 267 -9.47 -20.12 3.22
CA ILE A 267 -8.79 -19.87 4.49
C ILE A 267 -7.92 -21.07 4.90
N GLY A 268 -8.43 -22.29 4.73
CA GLY A 268 -7.64 -23.49 4.96
C GLY A 268 -6.39 -23.57 4.08
N ASP A 269 -6.52 -23.22 2.80
CA ASP A 269 -5.40 -23.19 1.84
C ASP A 269 -4.37 -22.10 2.21
N GLU A 270 -4.82 -20.90 2.61
CA GLU A 270 -3.95 -19.80 3.06
C GLU A 270 -3.19 -20.15 4.35
N ILE A 271 -3.88 -20.76 5.34
CA ILE A 271 -3.24 -21.24 6.57
C ILE A 271 -2.15 -22.27 6.25
N ALA A 272 -2.44 -23.26 5.41
CA ALA A 272 -1.47 -24.27 5.02
C ALA A 272 -0.26 -23.66 4.29
N LYS A 273 -0.49 -22.62 3.48
CA LYS A 273 0.57 -21.85 2.80
C LYS A 273 1.46 -21.11 3.79
N ASP A 274 0.88 -20.46 4.80
CA ASP A 274 1.62 -19.69 5.80
C ASP A 274 2.43 -20.58 6.74
N GLU A 275 1.85 -21.72 7.14
CA GLU A 275 2.58 -22.80 7.84
C GLU A 275 3.77 -23.28 7.00
N LYS A 276 3.58 -23.47 5.70
CA LYS A 276 4.67 -23.90 4.80
C LYS A 276 5.74 -22.83 4.62
N LEU A 277 5.38 -21.56 4.56
CA LEU A 277 6.33 -20.44 4.51
C LEU A 277 7.22 -20.41 5.76
N ASN A 278 6.63 -20.62 6.94
CA ASN A 278 7.40 -20.74 8.20
C ASN A 278 8.40 -21.91 8.14
N GLU A 279 7.99 -23.08 7.62
CA GLU A 279 8.89 -24.23 7.45
C GLU A 279 10.10 -23.91 6.56
N LEU A 280 9.88 -23.11 5.51
CA LEU A 280 10.87 -22.68 4.53
C LEU A 280 11.73 -21.48 5.01
N GLY A 281 11.47 -20.95 6.21
CA GLY A 281 12.21 -19.83 6.79
C GLY A 281 11.62 -18.45 6.50
N TYR A 282 10.56 -18.34 5.69
CA TYR A 282 9.85 -17.10 5.36
C TYR A 282 8.88 -16.67 6.47
N VAL A 283 9.37 -16.66 7.71
CA VAL A 283 8.54 -16.49 8.93
C VAL A 283 7.81 -15.14 8.97
N TYR A 284 8.42 -14.07 8.46
CA TYR A 284 7.75 -12.77 8.35
C TYR A 284 6.69 -12.76 7.24
N THR A 285 6.95 -13.38 6.10
CA THR A 285 5.95 -13.48 5.02
C THR A 285 4.73 -14.25 5.50
N GLY A 286 4.93 -15.37 6.21
CA GLY A 286 3.83 -16.10 6.87
C GLY A 286 3.08 -15.21 7.87
N ALA A 287 3.80 -14.44 8.71
CA ALA A 287 3.17 -13.55 9.69
C ALA A 287 2.37 -12.43 9.03
N ASN A 288 2.90 -11.83 7.96
CA ASN A 288 2.23 -10.79 7.20
C ASN A 288 0.97 -11.31 6.50
N ASN A 289 1.04 -12.50 5.89
CA ASN A 289 -0.11 -13.12 5.26
C ASN A 289 -1.20 -13.46 6.29
N ALA A 290 -0.83 -14.05 7.43
CA ALA A 290 -1.76 -14.39 8.49
C ALA A 290 -2.42 -13.13 9.10
N PHE A 291 -1.66 -12.05 9.25
CA PHE A 291 -2.18 -10.73 9.63
C PHE A 291 -3.25 -10.23 8.65
N LEU A 292 -2.98 -10.28 7.34
CA LEU A 292 -3.94 -9.88 6.31
C LEU A 292 -5.18 -10.78 6.33
N LEU A 293 -4.99 -12.08 6.53
CA LEU A 293 -6.07 -13.05 6.68
C LEU A 293 -6.96 -12.72 7.88
N GLY A 294 -6.38 -12.30 9.01
CA GLY A 294 -7.12 -11.85 10.18
C GLY A 294 -8.00 -10.62 9.91
N ILE A 295 -7.53 -9.67 9.10
CA ILE A 295 -8.34 -8.52 8.66
C ILE A 295 -9.48 -8.99 7.78
N ASP A 296 -9.22 -9.87 6.81
CA ASP A 296 -10.25 -10.44 5.92
C ASP A 296 -11.35 -11.17 6.72
N THR A 297 -10.99 -11.89 7.78
CA THR A 297 -11.98 -12.62 8.60
C THR A 297 -12.85 -11.70 9.46
N GLU A 298 -12.36 -10.53 9.86
CA GLU A 298 -13.18 -9.53 10.56
C GLU A 298 -14.32 -9.00 9.67
N PHE A 299 -14.12 -8.86 8.36
CA PHE A 299 -15.17 -8.45 7.43
C PHE A 299 -16.34 -9.45 7.34
N LEU A 300 -16.12 -10.71 7.68
CA LEU A 300 -17.18 -11.73 7.74
C LEU A 300 -18.16 -11.49 8.89
N LYS A 301 -17.67 -10.94 10.01
CA LYS A 301 -18.49 -10.63 11.19
C LYS A 301 -19.44 -9.46 10.92
N VAL A 302 -18.98 -8.53 10.07
CA VAL A 302 -19.72 -7.35 9.65
C VAL A 302 -20.88 -7.75 8.74
N GLY A 303 -20.64 -8.57 7.71
CA GLY A 303 -21.69 -9.11 6.84
C GLY A 303 -22.69 -8.04 6.35
N SER A 304 -23.99 -8.26 6.59
CA SER A 304 -25.08 -7.32 6.28
C SER A 304 -25.48 -6.41 7.45
N LYS A 305 -24.73 -6.43 8.57
CA LYS A 305 -25.03 -5.59 9.73
C LYS A 305 -24.55 -4.17 9.50
N GLU A 306 -25.18 -3.23 10.20
CA GLU A 306 -24.70 -1.86 10.24
C GLU A 306 -23.28 -1.81 10.84
N ILE A 307 -22.38 -1.12 10.15
CA ILE A 307 -21.00 -0.92 10.61
C ILE A 307 -21.00 0.14 11.72
N ASP A 308 -20.60 -0.28 12.93
CA ASP A 308 -20.37 0.60 14.07
C ASP A 308 -18.98 1.25 14.00
N MET A 309 -18.89 2.32 13.18
CA MET A 309 -17.64 3.05 12.98
C MET A 309 -17.11 3.70 14.27
N GLU A 310 -17.99 4.19 15.16
CA GLU A 310 -17.56 4.83 16.40
C GLU A 310 -17.05 3.80 17.41
N GLY A 311 -17.68 2.62 17.49
CA GLY A 311 -17.19 1.48 18.25
C GLY A 311 -15.80 1.05 17.78
N SER A 312 -15.63 0.76 16.49
CA SER A 312 -14.33 0.37 15.92
C SER A 312 -13.24 1.42 16.16
N ARG A 313 -13.56 2.71 16.00
CA ARG A 313 -12.65 3.81 16.33
C ARG A 313 -12.26 3.81 17.81
N GLY A 314 -13.23 3.58 18.68
CA GLY A 314 -13.04 3.48 20.13
C GLY A 314 -12.11 2.34 20.52
N ASP A 315 -12.28 1.17 19.91
CA ASP A 315 -11.44 -0.01 20.16
C ASP A 315 -9.98 0.23 19.74
N VAL A 316 -9.75 0.80 18.56
CA VAL A 316 -8.41 1.15 18.07
C VAL A 316 -7.74 2.17 18.99
N ALA A 317 -8.47 3.23 19.37
CA ALA A 317 -7.97 4.24 20.29
C ALA A 317 -7.63 3.66 21.67
N ALA A 318 -8.46 2.75 22.18
CA ALA A 318 -8.23 2.05 23.43
C ALA A 318 -6.96 1.18 23.35
N CYS A 319 -6.77 0.43 22.27
CA CYS A 319 -5.57 -0.38 22.05
C CYS A 319 -4.30 0.49 22.04
N LEU A 320 -4.25 1.52 21.19
CA LEU A 320 -3.06 2.37 21.02
C LEU A 320 -2.70 3.16 22.28
N SER A 321 -3.70 3.54 23.08
CA SER A 321 -3.47 4.25 24.34
C SER A 321 -3.03 3.35 25.50
N THR A 322 -3.38 2.07 25.48
CA THR A 322 -3.12 1.12 26.59
C THR A 322 -1.89 0.25 26.37
N ILE A 323 -1.45 0.05 25.12
CA ILE A 323 -0.25 -0.71 24.81
C ILE A 323 0.99 -0.16 25.54
N LYS A 324 1.69 -1.06 26.24
CA LYS A 324 2.94 -0.76 26.94
C LYS A 324 4.12 -1.24 26.10
N ILE A 325 4.92 -0.29 25.65
CA ILE A 325 6.17 -0.57 24.94
C ILE A 325 7.33 -0.22 25.89
N PRO A 326 8.27 -1.15 26.16
CA PRO A 326 9.38 -0.89 27.05
C PRO A 326 10.37 0.11 26.44
N GLY A 327 11.25 0.68 27.27
CA GLY A 327 12.36 1.49 26.79
C GLY A 327 13.34 0.66 25.94
N LYS A 328 14.00 1.31 24.98
CA LYS A 328 15.04 0.69 24.15
C LYS A 328 16.29 0.40 24.97
N THR A 329 16.77 -0.83 24.97
CA THR A 329 18.05 -1.29 25.51
C THR A 329 18.92 -1.78 24.35
N ALA A 330 20.20 -2.07 24.57
CA ALA A 330 21.10 -2.53 23.50
C ALA A 330 20.59 -3.83 22.86
N GLU A 331 19.94 -4.70 23.65
CA GLU A 331 19.52 -6.02 23.24
C GLU A 331 18.15 -6.03 22.57
N ASN A 332 17.25 -5.10 22.94
CA ASN A 332 15.88 -5.03 22.42
C ASN A 332 15.65 -3.89 21.42
N PHE A 333 16.67 -3.06 21.16
CA PHE A 333 16.56 -1.79 20.43
C PHE A 333 15.68 -1.90 19.18
N TYR A 334 16.04 -2.78 18.25
CA TYR A 334 15.35 -2.92 16.97
C TYR A 334 13.94 -3.53 17.09
N TRP A 335 13.68 -4.37 18.08
CA TRP A 335 12.33 -4.90 18.34
C TRP A 335 11.40 -3.79 18.84
N VAL A 336 11.88 -3.00 19.79
CA VAL A 336 11.15 -1.86 20.35
C VAL A 336 10.96 -0.77 19.29
N THR A 337 11.95 -0.48 18.45
CA THR A 337 11.81 0.42 17.29
C THR A 337 10.70 -0.04 16.36
N GLY A 338 10.63 -1.35 16.07
CA GLY A 338 9.56 -1.91 15.26
C GLY A 338 8.18 -1.78 15.92
N ALA A 339 8.07 -2.11 17.21
CA ALA A 339 6.83 -1.96 17.96
C ALA A 339 6.33 -0.50 17.96
N ASN A 340 7.22 0.44 18.23
CA ASN A 340 6.94 1.87 18.20
C ASN A 340 6.50 2.36 16.81
N LEU A 341 7.15 1.91 15.73
CA LEU A 341 6.72 2.24 14.37
C LEU A 341 5.30 1.76 14.09
N ARG A 342 4.97 0.50 14.43
CA ARG A 342 3.60 -0.02 14.24
C ARG A 342 2.58 0.77 15.05
N LYS A 343 2.92 1.15 16.29
CA LYS A 343 2.08 2.05 17.10
C LYS A 343 1.89 3.41 16.43
N LEU A 344 2.96 4.04 15.94
CA LEU A 344 2.87 5.33 15.23
C LEU A 344 2.05 5.23 13.94
N TRP A 345 2.22 4.15 13.18
CA TRP A 345 1.42 3.88 11.98
C TRP A 345 -0.06 3.72 12.33
N GLY A 346 -0.38 3.00 13.41
CA GLY A 346 -1.74 2.88 13.93
C GLY A 346 -2.33 4.22 14.39
N GLU A 347 -1.56 5.03 15.13
CA GLU A 347 -1.98 6.39 15.54
C GLU A 347 -2.29 7.27 14.34
N ARG A 348 -1.41 7.27 13.33
CA ARG A 348 -1.61 8.05 12.12
C ARG A 348 -2.83 7.56 11.34
N LYS A 349 -2.96 6.25 11.17
CA LYS A 349 -4.09 5.67 10.46
C LYS A 349 -5.43 5.95 11.14
N LEU A 350 -5.46 5.96 12.48
CA LEU A 350 -6.64 6.35 13.24
C LEU A 350 -7.01 7.83 13.02
N GLU A 351 -6.02 8.72 12.90
CA GLU A 351 -6.24 10.13 12.55
C GLU A 351 -6.81 10.27 11.13
N ASP A 352 -6.17 9.62 10.15
CA ASP A 352 -6.57 9.64 8.74
C ASP A 352 -8.02 9.13 8.58
N THR A 353 -8.36 8.02 9.22
CA THR A 353 -9.72 7.45 9.20
C THR A 353 -10.74 8.31 9.94
N THR A 354 -10.39 8.95 11.05
CA THR A 354 -11.29 9.88 11.77
C THR A 354 -11.66 11.09 10.90
N LYS A 355 -10.73 11.56 10.08
CA LYS A 355 -11.01 12.60 9.09
C LYS A 355 -11.94 12.06 8.00
N LEU A 356 -11.59 10.91 7.41
CA LEU A 356 -12.34 10.30 6.32
C LEU A 356 -13.79 9.98 6.72
N MET A 357 -14.03 9.48 7.94
CA MET A 357 -15.38 9.23 8.49
C MET A 357 -16.33 10.43 8.40
N LYS A 358 -15.80 11.66 8.46
CA LYS A 358 -16.60 12.90 8.39
C LYS A 358 -16.83 13.35 6.95
N GLU A 359 -16.01 12.90 6.02
CA GLU A 359 -15.95 13.35 4.63
C GLU A 359 -16.61 12.35 3.66
N THR A 360 -16.66 11.06 4.01
CA THR A 360 -17.23 10.01 3.15
C THR A 360 -18.50 9.40 3.72
N GLU A 361 -19.44 9.08 2.83
CA GLU A 361 -20.59 8.22 3.14
C GLU A 361 -20.24 6.72 3.08
N VAL A 362 -19.07 6.39 2.50
CA VAL A 362 -18.66 5.02 2.20
C VAL A 362 -17.85 4.45 3.36
N LYS A 363 -18.51 3.63 4.20
CA LYS A 363 -17.94 3.14 5.48
C LYS A 363 -16.91 2.01 5.33
N TYR A 364 -17.00 1.15 4.31
CA TYR A 364 -16.19 -0.07 4.20
C TYR A 364 -14.67 0.17 4.08
N PRO A 365 -14.16 1.06 3.22
CA PRO A 365 -12.74 1.38 3.15
C PRO A 365 -12.22 1.98 4.45
N VAL A 366 -13.03 2.83 5.10
CA VAL A 366 -12.66 3.44 6.38
C VAL A 366 -12.51 2.36 7.45
N LEU A 367 -13.44 1.41 7.49
CA LEU A 367 -13.35 0.26 8.39
C LEU A 367 -12.12 -0.59 8.09
N HIS A 368 -11.81 -0.85 6.82
CA HIS A 368 -10.62 -1.60 6.41
C HIS A 368 -9.36 -0.97 6.97
N GLU A 369 -9.18 0.34 6.75
CA GLU A 369 -8.06 1.11 7.29
C GLU A 369 -8.01 1.10 8.83
N MET A 370 -9.17 1.11 9.52
CA MET A 370 -9.22 0.96 10.98
C MET A 370 -8.79 -0.43 11.45
N LEU A 371 -9.14 -1.49 10.73
CA LEU A 371 -8.71 -2.85 11.06
C LEU A 371 -7.20 -3.03 10.88
N PHE A 372 -6.58 -2.36 9.88
CA PHE A 372 -5.12 -2.26 9.81
C PHE A 372 -4.53 -1.57 11.04
N ALA A 373 -5.12 -0.45 11.48
CA ALA A 373 -4.65 0.27 12.66
C ALA A 373 -4.76 -0.58 13.93
N GLN A 374 -5.86 -1.31 14.10
CA GLN A 374 -6.07 -2.25 15.19
C GLN A 374 -5.04 -3.37 15.16
N GLY A 375 -4.86 -4.02 14.01
CA GLY A 375 -3.89 -5.08 13.85
C GLY A 375 -2.45 -4.60 14.09
N TRP A 376 -2.07 -3.41 13.64
CA TRP A 376 -0.75 -2.85 13.95
C TRP A 376 -0.55 -2.61 15.44
N CYS A 377 -1.60 -2.21 16.17
CA CYS A 377 -1.53 -2.14 17.63
C CYS A 377 -1.27 -3.52 18.26
N GLU A 378 -1.99 -4.56 17.82
CA GLU A 378 -1.81 -5.94 18.31
C GLU A 378 -0.40 -6.47 18.01
N VAL A 379 0.11 -6.26 16.79
CA VAL A 379 1.47 -6.64 16.41
C VAL A 379 2.52 -5.82 17.18
N ALA A 380 2.28 -4.53 17.41
CA ALA A 380 3.17 -3.71 18.23
C ALA A 380 3.32 -4.30 19.64
N ALA A 381 2.24 -4.81 20.23
CA ALA A 381 2.28 -5.42 21.56
C ALA A 381 3.12 -6.70 21.56
N GLN A 382 2.98 -7.52 20.51
CA GLN A 382 3.77 -8.75 20.33
C GLN A 382 5.26 -8.44 20.13
N LEU A 383 5.60 -7.43 19.30
CA LEU A 383 6.98 -7.00 19.07
C LEU A 383 7.62 -6.39 20.33
N ALA A 384 6.85 -5.65 21.13
CA ALA A 384 7.33 -4.99 22.35
C ALA A 384 7.86 -5.99 23.40
N ILE A 385 7.31 -7.21 23.42
CA ILE A 385 7.72 -8.27 24.35
C ILE A 385 8.60 -9.35 23.67
N ALA A 386 8.87 -9.23 22.37
CA ALA A 386 9.64 -10.19 21.59
C ALA A 386 11.03 -10.46 22.20
N LYS A 387 11.62 -9.42 22.78
CA LYS A 387 12.91 -9.51 23.48
C LYS A 387 12.88 -8.67 24.75
N ASN A 388 12.51 -9.30 25.85
CA ASN A 388 12.56 -8.67 27.16
C ASN A 388 14.00 -8.72 27.70
N ALA A 389 14.72 -7.61 27.56
CA ALA A 389 16.09 -7.47 28.03
C ALA A 389 16.14 -6.31 29.05
N PRO A 390 16.10 -6.60 30.37
CA PRO A 390 16.26 -5.57 31.37
C PRO A 390 17.65 -4.95 31.23
N GLY A 391 17.70 -3.61 31.15
CA GLY A 391 18.94 -2.89 30.93
C GLY A 391 18.71 -1.38 30.95
N SER A 392 19.81 -0.63 30.89
CA SER A 392 19.75 0.83 30.81
C SER A 392 19.08 1.26 29.52
N THR A 393 18.13 2.18 29.62
CA THR A 393 17.46 2.74 28.44
C THR A 393 18.44 3.60 27.66
N ILE A 394 18.56 3.34 26.36
CA ILE A 394 19.35 4.12 25.42
C ILE A 394 18.67 5.47 25.20
N ASN A 395 19.42 6.55 25.41
CA ASN A 395 18.99 7.88 25.01
C ASN A 395 19.34 8.09 23.53
N GLU A 396 18.33 8.20 22.69
CA GLU A 396 18.48 8.33 21.24
C GLU A 396 18.92 9.74 20.78
N SER A 397 19.15 10.69 21.68
CA SER A 397 19.49 12.08 21.30
C SER A 397 20.73 12.19 20.39
N SER A 398 21.66 11.23 20.45
CA SER A 398 22.80 11.17 19.53
C SER A 398 22.40 10.89 18.08
N LEU A 399 21.27 10.23 17.85
CA LEU A 399 20.71 9.91 16.53
C LEU A 399 20.00 11.09 15.86
N ALA A 400 19.74 12.19 16.59
CA ALA A 400 18.97 13.32 16.08
C ALA A 400 19.54 13.91 14.78
N ARG A 401 20.87 14.00 14.66
CA ARG A 401 21.52 14.48 13.44
C ARG A 401 21.32 13.52 12.26
N LEU A 402 21.56 12.23 12.49
CA LEU A 402 21.38 11.19 11.46
C LEU A 402 19.92 11.13 10.99
N ALA A 403 18.95 11.23 11.90
CA ALA A 403 17.53 11.26 11.57
C ALA A 403 17.15 12.47 10.69
N ASP A 404 17.63 13.67 11.04
CA ASP A 404 17.40 14.88 10.25
C ASP A 404 18.01 14.78 8.84
N GLU A 405 19.22 14.22 8.73
CA GLU A 405 19.86 13.95 7.44
C GLU A 405 19.04 12.98 6.58
N LYS A 406 18.56 11.87 7.15
CA LYS A 406 17.74 10.88 6.42
C LYS A 406 16.40 11.48 5.97
N ILE A 407 15.75 12.30 6.81
CA ILE A 407 14.52 13.01 6.45
C ILE A 407 14.76 13.97 5.29
N LYS A 408 15.85 14.75 5.31
CA LYS A 408 16.22 15.68 4.23
C LYS A 408 16.50 14.94 2.93
N ASP A 409 17.18 13.81 3.00
CA ASP A 409 17.42 12.95 1.84
C ASP A 409 16.12 12.44 1.22
N ALA A 410 15.19 11.95 2.05
CA ALA A 410 13.87 11.49 1.60
C ALA A 410 13.05 12.62 0.98
N GLN A 411 13.01 13.80 1.61
CA GLN A 411 12.37 15.00 1.07
C GLN A 411 12.94 15.39 -0.30
N ASN A 412 14.27 15.39 -0.43
CA ASN A 412 14.94 15.77 -1.66
C ASN A 412 14.64 14.75 -2.78
N ALA A 413 14.64 13.45 -2.47
CA ALA A 413 14.25 12.41 -3.41
C ALA A 413 12.79 12.56 -3.88
N LEU A 414 11.85 12.73 -2.95
CA LEU A 414 10.43 12.89 -3.28
C LEU A 414 10.14 14.16 -4.08
N SER A 415 10.86 15.26 -3.83
CA SER A 415 10.67 16.53 -4.56
C SER A 415 11.10 16.49 -6.03
N LYS A 416 11.91 15.50 -6.42
CA LYS A 416 12.55 15.40 -7.75
C LYS A 416 11.95 14.31 -8.63
N ASN A 417 11.00 13.54 -8.13
CA ASN A 417 10.44 12.38 -8.79
C ASN A 417 8.91 12.45 -8.77
N GLU A 418 8.26 11.53 -9.48
CA GLU A 418 6.81 11.45 -9.47
C GLU A 418 6.27 11.23 -8.04
N PRO A 419 5.08 11.79 -7.73
CA PRO A 419 4.45 11.58 -6.44
C PRO A 419 4.24 10.09 -6.15
N ASP A 420 4.66 9.68 -4.96
CA ASP A 420 4.42 8.35 -4.42
C ASP A 420 3.73 8.53 -3.07
N SER A 421 2.41 8.29 -3.03
CA SER A 421 1.57 8.58 -1.87
C SER A 421 2.02 7.83 -0.61
N ASP A 422 2.44 6.58 -0.79
CA ASP A 422 2.93 5.72 0.28
C ASP A 422 4.28 6.23 0.85
N ALA A 423 5.23 6.56 -0.03
CA ALA A 423 6.49 7.17 0.38
C ALA A 423 6.30 8.56 1.03
N LEU A 424 5.34 9.36 0.56
CA LEU A 424 4.97 10.64 1.18
C LEU A 424 4.37 10.44 2.58
N TRP A 425 3.54 9.41 2.75
CA TRP A 425 2.97 9.04 4.05
C TRP A 425 4.05 8.63 5.04
N HIS A 426 4.98 7.74 4.66
CA HIS A 426 6.12 7.35 5.50
C HIS A 426 7.04 8.54 5.82
N LEU A 427 7.27 9.47 4.88
CA LEU A 427 8.03 10.68 5.17
C LEU A 427 7.36 11.55 6.24
N ASP A 428 6.03 11.61 6.27
CA ASP A 428 5.29 12.36 7.28
C ASP A 428 5.33 11.68 8.66
N VAL A 429 5.23 10.34 8.68
CA VAL A 429 5.46 9.56 9.91
C VAL A 429 6.89 9.80 10.43
N ALA A 430 7.90 9.80 9.56
CA ALA A 430 9.29 10.05 9.96
C ALA A 430 9.46 11.42 10.63
N LYS A 431 8.83 12.48 10.10
CA LYS A 431 8.84 13.82 10.72
C LYS A 431 8.12 13.83 12.05
N THR A 432 7.01 13.11 12.17
CA THR A 432 6.26 12.97 13.42
C THR A 432 7.09 12.26 14.48
N ALA A 433 7.73 11.14 14.12
CA ALA A 433 8.64 10.41 15.00
C ALA A 433 9.80 11.30 15.46
N TYR A 434 10.40 12.06 14.54
CA TYR A 434 11.45 13.03 14.86
C TYR A 434 10.98 14.07 15.89
N GLY A 435 9.79 14.66 15.69
CA GLY A 435 9.20 15.63 16.63
C GLY A 435 8.92 15.06 18.03
N LYS A 436 8.75 13.73 18.13
CA LYS A 436 8.58 13.01 19.40
C LYS A 436 9.92 12.53 20.02
N GLY A 437 11.06 12.82 19.40
CA GLY A 437 12.37 12.32 19.84
C GLY A 437 12.62 10.84 19.55
N MET A 438 11.80 10.23 18.68
CA MET A 438 11.87 8.82 18.27
C MET A 438 12.74 8.73 17.01
N TYR A 439 14.04 8.94 17.19
CA TYR A 439 14.96 9.17 16.07
C TYR A 439 15.27 7.90 15.27
N ALA A 440 15.33 6.72 15.91
CA ALA A 440 15.46 5.45 15.18
C ALA A 440 14.27 5.21 14.25
N GLU A 441 13.05 5.42 14.75
CA GLU A 441 11.82 5.30 13.95
C GLU A 441 11.83 6.29 12.77
N ALA A 442 12.25 7.53 13.00
CA ALA A 442 12.41 8.53 11.95
C ALA A 442 13.40 8.12 10.86
N ILE A 443 14.54 7.51 11.23
CA ILE A 443 15.54 7.01 10.29
C ILE A 443 14.96 5.90 9.41
N PHE A 444 14.22 4.96 10.01
CA PHE A 444 13.64 3.83 9.30
C PHE A 444 12.62 4.26 8.25
N ASP A 445 11.64 5.08 8.62
CA ASP A 445 10.59 5.53 7.69
C ASP A 445 11.11 6.51 6.64
N ALA A 446 12.09 7.37 6.98
CA ALA A 446 12.74 8.21 5.98
C ALA A 446 13.54 7.37 4.96
N THR A 447 14.21 6.31 5.43
CA THR A 447 14.91 5.36 4.56
C THR A 447 13.94 4.64 3.64
N TYR A 448 12.77 4.23 4.14
CA TYR A 448 11.69 3.65 3.33
C TYR A 448 11.25 4.61 2.23
N ALA A 449 10.82 5.82 2.62
CA ALA A 449 10.30 6.84 1.71
C ALA A 449 11.28 7.17 0.57
N LYS A 450 12.56 7.37 0.90
CA LYS A 450 13.61 7.60 -0.09
C LYS A 450 13.78 6.41 -1.03
N THR A 451 13.83 5.20 -0.50
CA THR A 451 14.16 4.01 -1.28
C THR A 451 13.05 3.63 -2.25
N MET A 452 11.79 3.77 -1.83
CA MET A 452 10.63 3.47 -2.67
C MET A 452 10.59 4.34 -3.92
N VAL A 453 10.72 5.66 -3.76
CA VAL A 453 10.63 6.59 -4.90
C VAL A 453 11.82 6.43 -5.86
N LEU A 454 13.04 6.22 -5.34
CA LEU A 454 14.23 6.05 -6.20
C LEU A 454 14.21 4.73 -6.97
N SER A 455 13.72 3.65 -6.35
CA SER A 455 13.63 2.35 -7.02
C SER A 455 12.58 2.34 -8.12
N ARG A 456 11.43 2.98 -7.88
CA ARG A 456 10.40 3.15 -8.92
C ARG A 456 10.97 3.92 -10.12
N LYS A 457 11.66 5.03 -9.86
CA LYS A 457 12.32 5.82 -10.89
C LYS A 457 13.31 4.98 -11.71
N GLU A 458 14.20 4.24 -11.05
CA GLU A 458 15.19 3.40 -11.73
C GLU A 458 14.54 2.31 -12.58
N MET A 459 13.46 1.70 -12.10
CA MET A 459 12.70 0.70 -12.86
C MET A 459 12.02 1.30 -14.10
N MET A 460 11.54 2.54 -14.02
CA MET A 460 10.94 3.25 -15.15
C MET A 460 11.98 3.71 -16.18
N GLU A 461 13.10 4.28 -15.72
CA GLU A 461 14.14 4.84 -16.60
C GLU A 461 15.03 3.76 -17.24
N ASN A 462 15.34 2.68 -16.50
CA ASN A 462 16.17 1.59 -17.00
C ASN A 462 15.74 0.22 -16.43
N PRO A 463 14.62 -0.35 -16.92
CA PRO A 463 14.10 -1.62 -16.43
C PRO A 463 15.12 -2.77 -16.47
N ALA A 464 15.92 -2.84 -17.54
CA ALA A 464 16.90 -3.92 -17.73
C ALA A 464 18.00 -3.89 -16.63
N ALA A 465 18.50 -2.69 -16.29
CA ALA A 465 19.47 -2.55 -15.21
C ALA A 465 18.84 -2.81 -13.84
N ALA A 466 17.62 -2.35 -13.60
CA ALA A 466 16.89 -2.59 -12.35
C ALA A 466 16.65 -4.10 -12.12
N ILE A 467 16.21 -4.84 -13.15
CA ILE A 467 16.04 -6.30 -13.10
C ILE A 467 17.39 -7.00 -12.83
N SER A 468 18.46 -6.58 -13.51
CA SER A 468 19.80 -7.12 -13.24
C SER A 468 20.25 -6.86 -11.79
N ASN A 469 19.96 -5.68 -11.26
CA ASN A 469 20.27 -5.34 -9.87
C ASN A 469 19.43 -6.13 -8.87
N ALA A 470 18.16 -6.41 -9.18
CA ALA A 470 17.29 -7.25 -8.37
C ALA A 470 17.90 -8.64 -8.18
N SER A 471 18.38 -9.27 -9.26
CA SER A 471 19.06 -10.57 -9.19
C SER A 471 20.28 -10.56 -8.25
N VAL A 472 21.12 -9.51 -8.34
CA VAL A 472 22.28 -9.34 -7.46
C VAL A 472 21.85 -9.18 -6.00
N LEU A 473 20.87 -8.32 -5.72
CA LEU A 473 20.39 -8.07 -4.36
C LEU A 473 19.70 -9.30 -3.75
N ALA A 474 19.04 -10.12 -4.57
CA ALA A 474 18.39 -11.37 -4.18
C ALA A 474 19.37 -12.53 -3.90
N ALA A 475 20.65 -12.36 -4.24
CA ALA A 475 21.73 -13.29 -3.94
C ALA A 475 22.57 -12.86 -2.71
N GLN A 476 22.37 -11.64 -2.21
CA GLN A 476 23.10 -11.08 -1.08
C GLN A 476 22.24 -11.20 0.18
N GLY A 477 22.79 -11.78 1.26
CA GLY A 477 22.14 -11.84 2.57
C GLY A 477 21.99 -10.44 3.22
N ARG A 478 21.36 -10.41 4.39
CA ARG A 478 21.21 -9.21 5.22
C ARG A 478 21.66 -9.47 6.64
N ASP A 479 22.17 -8.44 7.30
CA ASP A 479 22.76 -8.54 8.63
C ASP A 479 21.82 -8.02 9.72
N SER A 480 21.16 -6.89 9.48
CA SER A 480 20.27 -6.28 10.46
C SER A 480 18.96 -7.03 10.62
N LEU A 481 18.33 -6.94 11.80
CA LEU A 481 17.06 -7.58 12.09
C LEU A 481 16.00 -7.27 11.03
N TRP A 482 15.75 -5.98 10.78
CA TRP A 482 14.73 -5.56 9.82
C TRP A 482 15.19 -5.70 8.37
N GLY A 483 16.49 -5.62 8.08
CA GLY A 483 17.04 -5.99 6.78
C GLY A 483 16.68 -7.43 6.40
N LYS A 484 16.91 -8.39 7.31
CA LYS A 484 16.53 -9.80 7.10
C LYS A 484 15.02 -10.00 6.92
N VAL A 485 14.21 -9.32 7.73
CA VAL A 485 12.74 -9.33 7.62
C VAL A 485 12.28 -8.92 6.22
N TYR A 486 12.69 -7.74 5.75
CA TYR A 486 12.28 -7.24 4.44
C TYR A 486 12.93 -8.03 3.29
N TYR A 487 14.13 -8.58 3.47
CA TYR A 487 14.78 -9.43 2.48
C TYR A 487 14.03 -10.75 2.28
N GLY A 488 13.56 -11.39 3.36
CA GLY A 488 12.72 -12.59 3.27
C GLY A 488 11.44 -12.32 2.46
N GLN A 489 10.75 -11.22 2.76
CA GLN A 489 9.58 -10.80 1.98
C GLN A 489 9.93 -10.53 0.51
N ALA A 490 11.03 -9.81 0.26
CA ALA A 490 11.44 -9.45 -1.09
C ALA A 490 11.80 -10.70 -1.91
N LYS A 491 12.44 -11.71 -1.31
CA LYS A 491 12.75 -13.00 -1.93
C LYS A 491 11.51 -13.77 -2.32
N TYR A 492 10.47 -13.74 -1.47
CA TYR A 492 9.20 -14.36 -1.78
C TYR A 492 8.54 -13.71 -3.00
N ILE A 493 8.43 -12.38 -3.04
CA ILE A 493 7.85 -11.66 -4.20
C ILE A 493 8.70 -11.88 -5.45
N TYR A 494 10.03 -11.77 -5.34
CA TYR A 494 10.97 -12.01 -6.45
C TYR A 494 10.81 -13.42 -7.05
N SER A 495 10.50 -14.43 -6.24
CA SER A 495 10.28 -15.80 -6.75
C SER A 495 8.99 -15.97 -7.53
N GLN A 496 8.01 -15.06 -7.36
CA GLN A 496 6.78 -15.04 -8.15
C GLN A 496 7.02 -14.42 -9.53
N ASP A 497 7.70 -13.28 -9.56
CA ASP A 497 8.12 -12.61 -10.79
C ASP A 497 9.41 -11.81 -10.54
N GLU A 498 10.48 -12.19 -11.23
CA GLU A 498 11.79 -11.54 -11.11
C GLU A 498 11.79 -10.10 -11.65
N LYS A 499 10.75 -9.73 -12.43
CA LYS A 499 10.55 -8.39 -12.99
C LYS A 499 9.63 -7.52 -12.13
N ASP A 500 9.13 -8.07 -11.03
CA ASP A 500 8.23 -7.35 -10.13
C ASP A 500 8.92 -6.11 -9.53
N VAL A 501 8.25 -4.96 -9.64
CA VAL A 501 8.79 -3.68 -9.19
C VAL A 501 8.91 -3.64 -7.67
N ASP A 502 7.96 -4.24 -6.96
CA ASP A 502 7.96 -4.27 -5.50
C ASP A 502 9.00 -5.26 -4.96
N ALA A 503 9.27 -6.36 -5.67
CA ALA A 503 10.43 -7.21 -5.38
C ALA A 503 11.73 -6.39 -5.41
N TYR A 504 11.96 -5.61 -6.47
CA TYR A 504 13.15 -4.77 -6.56
C TYR A 504 13.20 -3.70 -5.47
N ARG A 505 12.09 -3.00 -5.23
CA ARG A 505 11.96 -1.98 -4.18
C ARG A 505 12.31 -2.52 -2.80
N LEU A 506 11.77 -3.68 -2.42
CA LEU A 506 12.03 -4.30 -1.12
C LEU A 506 13.45 -4.90 -1.01
N LEU A 507 13.99 -5.46 -2.10
CA LEU A 507 15.38 -5.92 -2.14
C LEU A 507 16.36 -4.78 -1.91
N ARG A 508 16.11 -3.61 -2.49
CA ARG A 508 16.92 -2.40 -2.23
C ARG A 508 16.68 -1.86 -0.83
N PHE A 509 15.43 -1.77 -0.39
CA PHE A 509 15.09 -1.26 0.93
C PHE A 509 15.70 -2.08 2.07
N SER A 510 15.66 -3.42 1.97
CA SER A 510 16.32 -4.29 2.95
C SER A 510 17.83 -4.02 3.05
N LYS A 511 18.51 -3.70 1.93
CA LYS A 511 19.93 -3.34 1.93
C LYS A 511 20.17 -1.97 2.55
N GLU A 512 19.32 -0.99 2.25
CA GLU A 512 19.41 0.36 2.85
C GLU A 512 19.12 0.32 4.36
N LEU A 513 18.29 -0.62 4.83
CA LEU A 513 18.06 -0.85 6.26
C LEU A 513 19.29 -1.42 6.97
N ASP A 514 20.07 -2.30 6.34
CA ASP A 514 21.35 -2.75 6.90
C ASP A 514 22.30 -1.57 7.08
N ALA A 515 22.44 -0.75 6.04
CA ALA A 515 23.28 0.44 6.10
C ALA A 515 22.81 1.44 7.18
N ALA A 516 21.49 1.66 7.28
CA ALA A 516 20.91 2.53 8.30
C ALA A 516 21.13 1.98 9.72
N SER A 517 20.97 0.66 9.91
CA SER A 517 21.20 0.00 11.20
C SER A 517 22.67 0.10 11.61
N SER A 518 23.61 -0.16 10.70
CA SER A 518 25.05 0.03 10.98
C SER A 518 25.40 1.47 11.34
N GLN A 519 24.77 2.47 10.70
CA GLN A 519 24.97 3.88 11.04
C GLN A 519 24.40 4.23 12.42
N ILE A 520 23.25 3.66 12.79
CA ILE A 520 22.65 3.80 14.12
C ILE A 520 23.60 3.22 15.18
N ASP A 521 24.05 1.97 14.99
CA ASP A 521 24.91 1.28 15.93
C ASP A 521 26.24 2.03 16.15
N ALA A 522 26.86 2.50 15.06
CA ALA A 522 28.07 3.31 15.13
C ALA A 522 27.84 4.62 15.90
N THR A 523 26.73 5.32 15.64
CA THR A 523 26.39 6.58 16.30
C THR A 523 26.14 6.39 17.80
N ILE A 524 25.49 5.30 18.20
CA ILE A 524 25.26 4.95 19.61
C ILE A 524 26.58 4.58 20.32
N ALA A 525 27.44 3.80 19.65
CA ALA A 525 28.74 3.40 20.18
C ALA A 525 29.65 4.63 20.39
N ASP A 526 29.72 5.54 19.41
CA ASP A 526 30.51 6.77 19.50
C ASP A 526 30.04 7.66 20.67
N ALA A 527 28.72 7.80 20.85
CA ALA A 527 28.15 8.58 21.95
C ALA A 527 28.50 7.99 23.33
N SER A 528 28.46 6.66 23.46
CA SER A 528 28.86 5.97 24.69
C SER A 528 30.36 6.20 25.00
N SER A 529 31.22 6.12 23.99
CA SER A 529 32.67 6.32 24.16
C SER A 529 33.04 7.75 24.58
N GLN A 530 32.29 8.75 24.11
CA GLN A 530 32.50 10.16 24.48
C GLN A 530 31.98 10.47 25.88
N GLY A 531 30.90 9.81 26.32
CA GLY A 531 30.41 9.86 27.70
C GLY A 531 31.43 9.31 28.70
N ASP A 532 31.99 8.13 28.41
CA ASP A 532 33.02 7.50 29.24
C ASP A 532 34.33 8.32 29.27
N ALA A 533 34.72 8.91 28.13
CA ALA A 533 35.89 9.78 28.06
C ALA A 533 35.71 11.06 28.89
N GLN A 534 34.53 11.69 28.87
CA GLN A 534 34.24 12.84 29.73
C GLN A 534 34.16 12.46 31.21
N GLU A 535 33.66 11.27 31.54
CA GLU A 535 33.59 10.79 32.92
C GLU A 535 34.99 10.47 33.47
N VAL A 536 35.87 9.83 32.68
CA VAL A 536 37.29 9.60 32.99
C VAL A 536 38.07 10.91 33.10
N GLN A 537 37.81 11.89 32.23
CA GLN A 537 38.43 13.21 32.31
C GLN A 537 37.93 13.99 33.54
N SER A 538 36.67 13.86 33.92
CA SER A 538 36.12 14.42 35.17
C SER A 538 36.64 13.73 36.44
N ALA A 539 36.96 12.43 36.36
CA ALA A 539 37.59 11.66 37.44
C ALA A 539 39.08 11.98 37.58
N GLN A 540 39.79 12.22 36.47
CA GLN A 540 41.17 12.71 36.48
C GLN A 540 41.27 14.17 36.92
N THR A 541 40.31 15.02 36.57
CA THR A 541 40.27 16.42 37.05
C THR A 541 39.98 16.49 38.56
N ARG A 542 39.17 15.57 39.10
CA ARG A 542 38.98 15.39 40.55
C ARG A 542 40.22 14.90 41.31
N HIS A 543 41.23 14.36 40.61
CA HIS A 543 42.48 13.90 41.23
C HIS A 543 43.65 14.89 41.12
N ILE A 544 43.50 16.00 40.39
CA ILE A 544 44.59 16.98 40.16
C ILE A 544 44.38 18.30 40.91
N GLU A 545 43.19 18.59 41.44
CA GLU A 545 43.00 19.74 42.33
C GLU A 545 43.15 19.36 43.81
N GLY A 546 44.37 19.56 44.32
CA GLY A 546 44.58 20.24 45.60
C GLY A 546 44.52 19.39 46.88
N GLY A 547 45.70 18.96 47.33
CA GLY A 547 45.91 18.61 48.72
C GLY A 547 45.92 19.83 49.65
N ASN A 548 45.56 19.52 50.91
CA ASN A 548 46.06 20.03 52.20
C ASN A 548 45.09 20.78 53.16
N VAL A 549 44.80 20.06 54.26
CA VAL A 549 44.68 20.47 55.68
C VAL A 549 43.27 20.67 56.31
N GLN A 550 42.94 19.66 57.14
CA GLN A 550 42.31 19.65 58.48
C GLN A 550 40.80 19.46 58.73
N ALA A 551 40.56 18.41 59.56
CA ALA A 551 39.48 18.15 60.51
C ALA A 551 38.09 17.84 59.91
N TYR A 552 37.42 16.72 60.17
CA TYR A 552 37.23 16.00 61.44
C TYR A 552 37.10 14.48 61.18
N ALA A 553 37.51 13.68 62.18
CA ALA A 553 37.29 12.24 62.23
C ALA A 553 36.10 11.89 63.14
N LYS A 554 35.50 10.71 62.87
CA LYS A 554 34.52 9.93 63.67
C LYS A 554 33.09 10.48 63.66
N GLU A 555 32.04 9.70 63.38
CA GLU A 555 31.70 8.38 63.92
C GLU A 555 30.82 7.58 62.93
N GLU A 556 31.07 6.27 62.84
CA GLU A 556 30.09 5.28 62.40
C GLU A 556 29.00 5.16 63.47
N PHE A 557 27.73 5.06 63.07
CA PHE A 557 26.72 4.36 63.86
C PHE A 557 25.77 3.57 62.94
N THR A 558 25.76 2.27 63.16
CA THR A 558 24.86 1.24 62.65
C THR A 558 23.60 1.13 63.53
N GLY A 559 22.49 0.61 62.97
CA GLY A 559 21.29 0.19 63.72
C GLY A 559 20.00 0.45 62.91
N TRP A 560 19.49 -0.47 62.08
CA TRP A 560 18.63 -1.63 62.38
C TRP A 560 17.27 -1.33 63.07
N ARG A 561 16.21 -1.49 62.25
CA ARG A 561 14.95 -2.24 62.49
C ARG A 561 13.69 -1.62 63.13
N ASP A 562 12.60 -2.02 62.44
CA ASP A 562 11.19 -2.23 62.84
C ASP A 562 10.32 -0.95 63.02
N GLY A 563 9.10 -0.83 62.50
CA GLY A 563 8.26 -1.70 61.68
C GLY A 563 6.85 -1.07 61.50
N ILE A 564 6.17 -1.48 60.42
CA ILE A 564 4.72 -1.76 60.33
C ILE A 564 3.75 -0.71 60.90
N PHE A 565 3.05 0.02 60.02
CA PHE A 565 1.60 0.21 60.13
C PHE A 565 0.97 0.38 58.74
N ALA A 566 -0.04 -0.44 58.50
CA ALA A 566 -0.85 -0.51 57.30
C ALA A 566 -2.06 0.42 57.37
N ALA A 567 -2.61 0.70 56.19
CA ALA A 567 -4.01 1.00 55.89
C ALA A 567 -4.61 2.31 56.42
N CYS A 568 -5.07 3.17 55.52
CA CYS A 568 -6.51 3.40 55.33
C CYS A 568 -6.84 4.50 54.29
N PHE A 569 -7.87 4.19 53.48
CA PHE A 569 -8.87 5.07 52.85
C PHE A 569 -8.46 5.92 51.63
N LEU A 570 -8.88 5.56 50.40
CA LEU A 570 -10.24 5.58 49.78
C LEU A 570 -10.65 6.95 49.19
N ALA A 571 -10.89 6.90 47.87
CA ALA A 571 -12.01 7.54 47.14
C ALA A 571 -11.99 9.07 46.93
N LEU A 572 -12.50 9.69 45.86
CA LEU A 572 -13.12 9.32 44.56
C LEU A 572 -13.47 10.67 43.86
N LEU A 573 -13.52 10.68 42.51
CA LEU A 573 -14.45 11.45 41.62
C LEU A 573 -14.24 12.97 41.40
N TRP A 574 -13.92 13.42 40.16
CA TRP A 574 -14.80 13.92 39.06
C TRP A 574 -15.06 15.45 39.12
N VAL A 575 -15.33 16.26 38.09
CA VAL A 575 -15.31 16.22 36.59
C VAL A 575 -15.63 17.66 36.11
N PHE A 576 -14.96 18.10 35.05
CA PHE A 576 -15.34 19.07 33.97
C PHE A 576 -15.69 20.55 34.16
N GLY A 577 -15.21 21.32 33.17
CA GLY A 577 -15.82 22.55 32.64
C GLY A 577 -15.17 23.01 31.31
N ALA A 578 -15.77 22.65 30.16
CA ALA A 578 -15.54 23.24 28.83
C ALA A 578 -16.25 24.63 28.73
N CYS A 579 -16.09 25.56 27.76
CA CYS A 579 -15.78 25.49 26.32
C CYS A 579 -15.74 26.94 25.72
N VAL A 580 -15.31 27.08 24.43
CA VAL A 580 -15.71 28.08 23.37
C VAL A 580 -14.91 29.42 23.23
N VAL A 581 -14.42 29.96 22.06
CA VAL A 581 -14.41 29.63 20.59
C VAL A 581 -13.61 30.69 19.72
N VAL A 582 -13.32 30.36 18.44
CA VAL A 582 -12.85 31.11 17.20
C VAL A 582 -11.35 31.47 17.04
N ARG A 583 -10.60 31.46 15.90
CA ARG A 583 -10.50 30.83 14.54
C ARG A 583 -9.86 31.87 13.58
N THR A 584 -8.75 31.58 12.89
CA THR A 584 -8.26 32.21 11.62
C THR A 584 -7.06 31.39 11.10
N ILE A 585 -7.15 30.56 10.06
CA ILE A 585 -7.00 30.81 8.59
C ILE A 585 -5.78 31.65 8.21
N ASN A 586 -4.87 31.07 7.42
CA ASN A 586 -3.90 31.82 6.62
C ASN A 586 -3.87 31.28 5.17
N VAL A 587 -4.37 32.11 4.24
CA VAL A 587 -4.36 31.97 2.78
C VAL A 587 -3.25 32.88 2.24
N ARG A 588 -2.45 32.39 1.28
CA ARG A 588 -1.37 33.18 0.67
C ARG A 588 -1.84 33.80 -0.66
N TRP A 589 -1.96 35.12 -0.61
CA TRP A 589 -2.05 36.20 -1.62
C TRP A 589 -1.96 35.87 -3.13
N SER A 590 -2.95 36.38 -3.87
CA SER A 590 -2.86 36.85 -5.26
C SER A 590 -3.45 38.26 -5.31
N ASN A 591 -2.74 39.20 -5.96
CA ASN A 591 -2.99 40.63 -5.87
C ASN A 591 -3.16 41.23 -7.28
N GLY A 592 -4.28 41.93 -7.51
CA GLY A 592 -4.52 42.92 -8.59
C GLY A 592 -5.04 42.34 -9.92
N LYS A 593 -6.06 42.89 -10.61
CA LYS A 593 -6.69 44.22 -10.58
C LYS A 593 -8.16 44.16 -11.03
N ARG A 594 -8.88 45.19 -10.58
CA ARG A 594 -10.31 45.54 -10.65
C ARG A 594 -10.84 45.98 -12.03
N LYS A 595 -12.20 45.89 -12.12
CA LYS A 595 -13.19 46.70 -12.88
C LYS A 595 -13.30 46.36 -14.38
N LYS A 596 -14.47 46.14 -14.96
CA LYS A 596 -15.86 46.53 -14.65
C LYS A 596 -16.81 45.36 -14.89
#